data_AF-G7VAS5-F1
#
_entry.id   AF-G7VAS5-F1
#
_cell.length_a   1.000
_cell.length_b   1.000
_cell.length_c   1.000
_cell.angle_alpha   90.00
_cell.angle_beta   90.00
_cell.angle_gamma   90.00
#
_symmetry.space_group_name_H-M   'P 1'
#
loop_
_entity.id
_entity.type
_entity.pdbx_description
1 polymer ?
#
loop_
_entity_poly.entity_id
_entity_poly.type
_entity_poly.pdbx_seq_one_letter_code
_entity_poly.pdbx_strand_id
1 'polypeptide(L)'
;MDVGEKEVIKVEIPRWLAERLRRYAAERYGLRRGALSRAVAEILERELGGPPAGGGLERLVGLGLASATEWRGEDLGEALRRRYVSN
;
A
#
# COMPACT_ATOMS: atom_id res chain seq x y z
N MET A 1 -19.28 1.15 -7.49
CA MET A 1 -18.11 0.50 -8.11
C MET A 1 -17.41 1.59 -8.91
N ASP A 2 -16.39 2.21 -8.34
CA ASP A 2 -15.76 3.36 -8.96
C ASP A 2 -14.70 2.90 -9.97
N VAL A 3 -14.95 3.21 -11.24
CA VAL A 3 -13.99 3.03 -12.34
C VAL A 3 -13.13 4.30 -12.36
N GLY A 4 -12.41 4.57 -11.27
CA GLY A 4 -12.13 5.96 -10.87
C GLY A 4 -10.68 6.39 -10.75
N GLU A 5 -9.84 5.73 -9.95
CA GLU A 5 -8.58 6.38 -9.55
C GLU A 5 -7.37 5.89 -10.34
N LYS A 6 -7.20 6.42 -11.55
CA LYS A 6 -5.88 6.45 -12.20
C LYS A 6 -5.38 7.87 -12.25
N GLU A 7 -4.42 8.19 -11.39
CA GLU A 7 -3.71 9.47 -11.45
C GLU A 7 -2.63 9.43 -12.55
N VAL A 8 -2.59 10.47 -13.39
CA VAL A 8 -1.61 10.57 -14.48
C VAL A 8 -0.39 11.34 -14.00
N ILE A 9 0.71 10.60 -13.80
CA ILE A 9 2.00 11.18 -13.44
C ILE A 9 2.81 11.43 -14.73
N LYS A 10 3.24 12.68 -14.94
CA LYS A 10 4.16 13.07 -16.03
C LYS A 10 5.56 13.28 -15.46
N VAL A 11 6.54 12.55 -15.97
CA VAL A 11 7.94 12.63 -15.53
C VAL A 11 8.88 12.64 -16.73
N GLU A 12 9.99 13.36 -16.57
CA GLU A 12 11.11 13.31 -17.51
C GLU A 12 12.15 12.30 -17.00
N ILE A 13 12.65 11.45 -17.90
CA ILE A 13 13.69 10.48 -17.60
C ILE A 13 14.78 10.51 -18.68
N PRO A 14 16.03 10.13 -18.35
CA PRO A 14 17.09 10.03 -19.35
C PRO A 14 16.70 9.12 -20.53
N ARG A 15 17.11 9.50 -21.74
CA ARG A 15 16.78 8.77 -22.98
C ARG A 15 17.11 7.28 -22.90
N TRP A 16 18.29 6.93 -22.39
CA TRP A 16 18.74 5.55 -22.26
C TRP A 16 17.80 4.72 -21.37
N LEU A 17 17.23 5.33 -20.33
CA LEU A 17 16.29 4.68 -19.42
C LEU A 17 14.93 4.50 -20.10
N ALA A 18 14.46 5.50 -20.85
CA ALA A 18 13.24 5.39 -21.64
C ALA A 18 13.32 4.26 -22.69
N GLU A 19 14.48 4.10 -23.34
CA GLU A 19 14.71 3.02 -24.29
C GLU A 19 14.72 1.64 -23.61
N ARG A 20 15.40 1.50 -22.46
CA ARG A 20 15.37 0.27 -21.65
C ARG A 20 13.96 -0.08 -21.18
N LEU A 21 13.20 0.91 -20.70
CA LEU A 21 11.82 0.71 -20.25
C LEU A 21 10.91 0.25 -21.40
N ARG A 22 11.08 0.82 -22.60
CA ARG A 22 10.32 0.38 -23.79
C ARG A 22 10.63 -1.06 -24.17
N ARG A 23 11.90 -1.46 -24.16
CA ARG A 23 12.30 -2.86 -24.44
C ARG A 23 11.71 -3.81 -23.40
N TYR A 24 11.88 -3.49 -22.12
CA TYR A 24 11.30 -4.26 -21.03
C TYR A 24 9.79 -4.44 -21.17
N ALA A 25 9.07 -3.34 -21.44
CA ALA A 25 7.62 -3.39 -21.60
C ALA A 25 7.20 -4.24 -22.82
N ALA A 26 7.93 -4.15 -23.93
CA ALA A 26 7.67 -4.93 -25.13
C ALA A 26 7.94 -6.42 -24.93
N GLU A 27 9.04 -6.78 -24.27
CA GLU A 27 9.40 -8.17 -23.97
C GLU A 27 8.41 -8.82 -23.00
N ARG A 28 7.99 -8.10 -21.96
CA ARG A 28 7.17 -8.66 -20.88
C ARG A 28 5.67 -8.63 -21.16
N TYR A 29 5.17 -7.58 -21.83
CA TYR A 29 3.73 -7.37 -22.05
C TYR A 29 3.34 -7.27 -23.53
N GLY A 30 4.30 -7.31 -24.45
CA GLY A 30 4.08 -7.10 -25.88
C GLY A 30 3.83 -5.63 -26.26
N LEU A 31 3.56 -5.40 -27.54
CA LEU A 31 3.26 -4.08 -28.10
C LEU A 31 1.78 -3.70 -27.97
N ARG A 32 1.21 -3.88 -26.77
CA ARG A 32 -0.21 -3.59 -26.50
C ARG A 32 -0.38 -2.23 -25.84
N ARG A 33 -1.55 -1.60 -26.05
CA ARG A 33 -1.92 -0.36 -25.35
C ARG A 33 -1.84 -0.58 -23.83
N GLY A 34 -1.09 0.29 -23.14
CA GLY A 34 -0.89 0.22 -21.69
C GLY A 34 0.28 -0.66 -21.22
N ALA A 35 1.06 -1.29 -22.11
CA ALA A 35 2.23 -2.08 -21.74
C ALA A 35 3.25 -1.28 -20.91
N LEU A 36 3.54 -0.03 -21.33
CA LEU A 36 4.42 0.88 -20.58
C LEU A 36 3.88 1.21 -19.19
N SER A 37 2.59 1.54 -19.08
CA SER A 37 1.98 1.84 -17.78
C SER A 37 2.03 0.64 -16.82
N ARG A 38 1.82 -0.58 -17.34
CA ARG A 38 1.95 -1.81 -16.54
C ARG A 38 3.38 -2.05 -16.09
N ALA A 39 4.35 -1.86 -16.98
CA ALA A 39 5.76 -1.98 -16.64
C ALA A 39 6.17 -1.00 -15.54
N VAL A 40 5.74 0.26 -15.64
CA VAL A 40 6.01 1.28 -14.63
C VAL A 40 5.34 0.91 -13.30
N ALA A 41 4.08 0.52 -13.32
CA ALA A 41 3.36 0.11 -12.10
C ALA A 41 4.04 -1.09 -11.43
N GLU A 42 4.40 -2.15 -12.17
CA GLU A 42 5.07 -3.32 -11.61
C GLU A 42 6.43 -2.97 -10.98
N ILE A 43 7.22 -2.13 -11.64
CA ILE A 43 8.51 -1.67 -11.10
C ILE A 43 8.26 -0.86 -9.82
N LEU A 44 7.33 0.08 -9.82
CA LEU A 44 7.03 0.89 -8.64
C LEU A 44 6.47 0.07 -7.49
N GLU A 45 5.57 -0.89 -7.75
CA GLU A 45 5.09 -1.83 -6.73
C GLU A 45 6.24 -2.66 -6.15
N ARG A 46 7.18 -3.12 -6.98
CA ARG A 46 8.33 -3.89 -6.48
C ARG A 46 9.25 -3.05 -5.60
N GLU A 47 9.57 -1.82 -6.03
CA GLU A 47 10.55 -0.97 -5.33
C GLU A 47 9.95 -0.21 -4.14
N LEU A 48 8.66 0.15 -4.19
CA LEU A 48 7.97 0.91 -3.14
C LEU A 48 7.15 0.03 -2.19
N GLY A 49 7.12 -1.29 -2.41
CA GLY A 49 6.49 -2.25 -1.52
C GLY A 49 4.98 -2.40 -1.69
N GLY A 50 4.51 -2.55 -2.94
CA GLY A 50 3.14 -2.87 -3.36
C GLY A 50 2.08 -1.90 -2.84
N PRO A 51 0.80 -2.06 -3.23
CA PRO A 51 -0.25 -1.56 -2.36
C PRO A 51 -0.05 -2.22 -0.98
N PRO A 52 -0.21 -1.49 0.14
CA PRO A 52 -0.12 -2.09 1.46
C PRO A 52 -1.03 -3.32 1.46
N ALA A 53 -0.43 -4.51 1.62
CA ALA A 53 -1.18 -5.76 1.68
C ALA A 53 -2.30 -5.54 2.70
N GLY A 54 -3.55 -5.60 2.22
CA GLY A 54 -4.75 -5.16 2.95
C GLY A 54 -4.64 -5.47 4.44
N GLY A 55 -4.55 -4.41 5.25
CA GLY A 55 -4.22 -4.58 6.66
C GLY A 55 -4.04 -3.30 7.46
N GLY A 56 -4.32 -2.13 6.89
CA GLY A 56 -4.21 -0.85 7.60
C GLY A 56 -5.28 -0.60 8.68
N LEU A 57 -6.31 -1.46 8.76
CA LEU A 57 -7.36 -1.38 9.79
C LEU A 57 -7.66 -2.76 10.37
N GLU A 58 -7.73 -3.81 9.54
CA GLU A 58 -7.89 -5.21 9.95
C GLU A 58 -6.82 -5.67 10.96
N ARG A 59 -5.55 -5.24 10.83
CA ARG A 59 -4.52 -5.54 11.84
C ARG A 59 -4.76 -4.81 13.16
N LEU A 60 -5.27 -3.58 13.10
CA LEU A 60 -5.63 -2.84 14.32
C LEU A 60 -6.83 -3.50 15.02
N VAL A 61 -7.81 -3.98 14.25
CA VAL A 61 -8.96 -4.73 14.77
C VAL A 61 -8.50 -6.06 15.39
N GLY A 62 -7.61 -6.80 14.71
CA GLY A 62 -7.04 -8.04 15.24
C GLY A 62 -6.23 -7.85 16.53
N LEU A 63 -5.53 -6.72 16.68
CA LEU A 63 -4.84 -6.35 17.93
C LEU A 63 -5.83 -6.04 19.06
N GLY A 64 -6.97 -5.41 18.75
CA GLY A 64 -8.05 -5.18 19.72
C GLY A 64 -8.66 -6.49 20.23
N LEU A 65 -8.92 -7.44 19.32
CA LEU A 65 -9.49 -8.76 19.62
C LEU A 65 -8.52 -9.69 20.37
N ALA A 66 -7.21 -9.55 20.16
CA ALA A 66 -6.19 -10.33 20.85
C ALA A 66 -5.85 -9.77 22.25
N SER A 67 -6.36 -8.59 22.60
CA SER A 67 -6.16 -8.03 23.93
C SER A 67 -7.12 -8.70 24.92
N ALA A 68 -6.60 -9.13 26.08
CA ALA A 68 -7.45 -9.59 27.20
C ALA A 68 -8.23 -8.44 27.87
N THR A 69 -8.30 -7.27 27.23
CA THR A 69 -8.84 -6.03 27.79
C THR A 69 -10.08 -5.63 27.02
N GLU A 70 -11.24 -5.89 27.62
CA GLU A 70 -12.51 -5.42 27.09
C GLU A 70 -12.66 -3.92 27.38
N TRP A 71 -12.60 -3.10 26.34
CA TRP A 71 -12.87 -1.67 26.48
C TRP A 71 -14.39 -1.43 26.46
N ARG A 72 -14.94 -0.95 27.58
CA ARG A 72 -16.39 -0.75 27.76
C ARG A 72 -16.89 0.66 27.39
N GLY A 73 -16.09 1.43 26.65
CA GLY A 73 -16.40 2.83 26.29
C GLY A 73 -16.02 3.86 27.36
N GLU A 74 -15.22 3.45 28.35
CA GLU A 74 -14.63 4.34 29.36
C GLU A 74 -13.48 5.20 28.80
N ASP A 75 -13.05 6.25 29.48
CA ASP A 75 -11.92 7.06 29.02
C ASP A 75 -10.64 6.21 28.88
N LEU A 76 -9.98 6.29 27.72
CA LEU A 76 -8.80 5.48 27.42
C LEU A 76 -7.65 5.74 28.41
N GLY A 77 -7.51 6.99 28.87
CA GLY A 77 -6.50 7.37 29.85
C GLY A 77 -6.78 6.81 31.24
N GLU A 78 -8.05 6.65 31.62
CA GLU A 78 -8.45 6.01 32.88
C GLU A 78 -8.29 4.49 32.82
N ALA A 79 -8.70 3.85 31.72
CA ALA A 79 -8.54 2.41 31.49
C ALA A 79 -7.07 1.97 31.58
N LEU A 80 -6.16 2.73 30.95
CA LEU A 80 -4.72 2.45 31.00
C LEU A 80 -4.13 2.66 32.40
N ARG A 81 -4.56 3.70 33.12
CA ARG A 81 -4.05 4.00 34.48
C ARG A 81 -4.36 2.88 35.48
N ARG A 82 -5.57 2.30 35.46
CA ARG A 82 -5.92 1.17 36.36
C ARG A 82 -4.98 -0.02 36.19
N ARG A 83 -4.54 -0.29 34.96
CA ARG A 83 -3.64 -1.40 34.65
C ARG A 83 -2.21 -1.16 35.13
N TYR A 84 -1.69 0.06 35.01
CA TYR A 84 -0.33 0.39 35.48
C TYR A 84 -0.20 0.58 36.98
N VAL A 85 -1.31 0.79 37.69
CA VAL A 85 -1.33 0.91 39.16
C VAL A 85 -1.49 -0.46 39.84
N SER A 86 -1.88 -1.50 39.10
CA SER A 86 -2.14 -2.85 39.64
C SER A 86 -1.00 -3.86 39.39
N ASN A 87 0.21 -3.39 39.07
CA ASN A 87 1.41 -4.22 38.89
C ASN A 87 2.56 -3.76 39.77
#